data_AF-A0A8B5Y9V6-F1
#
_entry.id   AF-A0A8B5Y9V6-F1
#
_cell.length_a   1.000
_cell.length_b   1.000
_cell.length_c   1.000
_cell.angle_alpha   90.00
_cell.angle_beta   90.00
_cell.angle_gamma   90.00
#
_symmetry.space_group_name_H-M   'P 1'
#
loop_
_entity.id
_entity.type
_entity.pdbx_description
1 polymer ?
#
loop_
_entity_poly.entity_id
_entity_poly.type
_entity_poly.pdbx_seq_one_letter_code
_entity_poly.pdbx_strand_id
1 'polypeptide(L)'
;MLSSFTTLPADQAMLKVTEGDIEEMRKMNNRQRSSRGFLLDLKNIDDLSFHHLKEISCPVLIMHCRYDRVVPAEHAFHAKKLIPFSEVYQADSWGHLIWLGTEGKSVSQKVISFLKTTSS
;
A
#
# COMPACT_ATOMS: atom_id res chain seq x y z
N MET A 1 -16.26 9.48 -0.26
CA MET A 1 -15.19 8.88 0.56
C MET A 1 -14.60 7.66 -0.12
N LEU A 2 -15.39 6.62 -0.44
CA LEU A 2 -14.91 5.42 -1.16
C LEU A 2 -14.20 5.77 -2.48
N SER A 3 -14.79 6.66 -3.29
CA SER A 3 -14.22 7.15 -4.53
C SER A 3 -12.89 7.91 -4.38
N SER A 4 -12.46 8.30 -3.19
CA SER A 4 -11.13 8.91 -3.02
C SER A 4 -10.02 7.87 -3.02
N PHE A 5 -10.35 6.60 -2.78
CA PHE A 5 -9.37 5.53 -2.55
C PHE A 5 -9.35 4.46 -3.64
N THR A 6 -10.37 4.39 -4.49
CA THR A 6 -10.49 3.33 -5.51
C THR A 6 -10.78 3.86 -6.89
N THR A 7 -10.20 3.25 -7.92
CA THR A 7 -10.57 3.47 -9.33
C THR A 7 -11.85 2.73 -9.73
N LEU A 8 -12.32 1.77 -8.94
CA LEU A 8 -13.53 1.00 -9.22
C LEU A 8 -14.81 1.86 -9.17
N PRO A 9 -15.83 1.47 -9.95
CA PRO A 9 -17.22 1.88 -9.70
C PRO A 9 -17.66 1.55 -8.27
N ALA A 10 -18.53 2.38 -7.69
CA ALA A 10 -18.89 2.27 -6.28
C ALA A 10 -19.56 0.93 -5.94
N ASP A 11 -20.46 0.44 -6.80
CA ASP A 11 -21.11 -0.86 -6.68
C ASP A 11 -20.09 -2.02 -6.64
N GLN A 12 -19.09 -1.99 -7.53
CA GLN A 12 -18.03 -3.02 -7.57
C GLN A 12 -17.10 -2.94 -6.36
N ALA A 13 -16.75 -1.73 -5.92
CA ALA A 13 -15.93 -1.54 -4.73
C ALA A 13 -16.65 -2.05 -3.47
N MET A 14 -17.95 -1.77 -3.34
CA MET A 14 -18.74 -2.21 -2.18
C MET A 14 -18.84 -3.73 -2.05
N LEU A 15 -18.78 -4.50 -3.15
CA LEU A 15 -18.73 -5.96 -3.11
C LEU A 15 -17.43 -6.50 -2.48
N LYS A 16 -16.37 -5.69 -2.44
CA LYS A 16 -15.06 -6.08 -1.93
C LYS A 16 -14.79 -5.54 -0.52
N VAL A 17 -15.61 -4.61 -0.03
CA VAL A 17 -15.55 -4.05 1.33
C VAL A 17 -16.21 -5.02 2.30
N THR A 18 -15.61 -5.20 3.49
CA THR A 18 -16.12 -6.09 4.53
C THR A 18 -16.74 -5.35 5.71
N GLU A 19 -17.62 -6.03 6.44
CA GLU A 19 -18.12 -5.54 7.72
C GLU A 19 -16.93 -5.30 8.68
N GLY A 20 -16.86 -4.10 9.26
CA GLY A 20 -15.75 -3.69 10.13
C GLY A 20 -14.69 -2.81 9.46
N ASP A 21 -14.61 -2.73 8.12
CA ASP A 21 -13.63 -1.88 7.43
C ASP A 21 -13.75 -0.40 7.82
N ILE A 22 -14.98 0.07 8.03
CA ILE A 22 -15.26 1.44 8.48
C ILE A 22 -14.66 1.68 9.87
N GLU A 23 -14.75 0.70 10.77
CA GLU A 23 -14.22 0.84 12.12
C GLU A 23 -12.68 0.76 12.12
N GLU A 24 -12.09 -0.09 11.28
CA GLU A 24 -10.63 -0.14 11.12
C GLU A 24 -10.07 1.16 10.53
N MET A 25 -10.76 1.74 9.53
CA MET A 25 -10.44 3.06 9.00
C MET A 25 -10.60 4.15 10.07
N ARG A 26 -11.64 4.08 10.90
CA ARG A 26 -11.83 5.02 12.03
C ARG A 26 -10.68 4.92 13.04
N LYS A 27 -10.29 3.70 13.43
CA LYS A 27 -9.15 3.45 14.34
C LYS A 27 -7.86 3.99 13.76
N MET A 28 -7.61 3.80 12.46
CA MET A 28 -6.46 4.39 11.76
C MET A 28 -6.46 5.92 11.87
N ASN A 29 -7.55 6.57 11.51
CA ASN A 29 -7.66 8.03 11.56
C ASN A 29 -7.44 8.58 12.99
N ASN A 30 -7.97 7.88 14.01
CA ASN A 30 -7.77 8.26 15.41
C ASN A 30 -6.29 8.22 15.83
N ARG A 31 -5.50 7.27 15.29
CA ARG A 31 -4.05 7.18 15.54
C ARG A 31 -3.27 8.30 14.84
N GLN A 32 -3.77 8.82 13.72
CA GLN A 32 -3.10 9.81 12.87
C GLN A 32 -3.58 11.27 13.08
N ARG A 33 -4.21 11.56 14.23
CA ARG A 33 -4.92 12.82 14.49
C ARG A 33 -4.07 14.08 14.75
N SER A 34 -2.74 13.98 14.79
CA SER A 34 -1.88 15.11 15.17
C SER A 34 -1.64 16.11 14.04
N SER A 35 -1.87 15.71 12.78
CA SER A 35 -1.55 16.45 11.53
C SER A 35 -0.06 16.84 11.36
N ARG A 36 0.75 16.76 12.42
CA ARG A 36 2.16 17.11 12.42
C ARG A 36 2.98 16.16 11.55
N GLY A 37 2.66 14.86 11.57
CA GLY A 37 3.30 13.87 10.69
C GLY A 37 3.11 14.24 9.22
N PHE A 38 1.86 14.51 8.82
CA PHE A 38 1.53 14.92 7.45
C PHE A 38 2.30 16.16 6.98
N LEU A 39 2.42 17.20 7.81
CA LEU A 39 3.19 18.40 7.46
C LEU A 39 4.70 18.12 7.30
N LEU A 40 5.25 17.17 8.07
CA LEU A 40 6.64 16.75 7.92
C LEU A 40 6.84 15.94 6.63
N ASP A 41 5.89 15.06 6.29
CA ASP A 41 5.93 14.28 5.06
C ASP A 41 5.93 15.20 3.81
N LEU A 42 5.11 16.24 3.81
CA LEU A 42 5.08 17.24 2.72
C LEU A 42 6.38 18.05 2.63
N LYS A 43 6.98 18.40 3.77
CA LYS A 43 8.22 19.19 3.79
C LYS A 43 9.38 18.41 3.17
N ASN A 44 9.40 17.10 3.36
CA ASN A 44 10.53 16.23 3.01
C ASN A 44 10.26 15.39 1.74
N ILE A 45 9.21 15.71 0.98
CA ILE A 45 8.79 14.88 -0.17
C ILE A 45 9.87 14.76 -1.25
N ASP A 46 10.69 15.80 -1.40
CA ASP A 46 11.77 15.88 -2.39
C ASP A 46 13.13 15.44 -1.85
N ASP A 47 13.24 15.07 -0.56
CA ASP A 47 14.52 14.69 0.05
C ASP A 47 15.00 13.29 -0.40
N LEU A 48 14.11 12.50 -1.01
CA LEU A 48 14.42 11.14 -1.47
C LEU A 48 14.69 11.12 -2.98
N SER A 49 15.96 10.90 -3.32
CA SER A 49 16.37 10.62 -4.71
C SER A 49 16.18 9.15 -5.09
N PHE A 50 15.89 8.90 -6.38
CA PHE A 50 15.87 7.56 -6.97
C PHE A 50 17.19 6.79 -6.82
N HIS A 51 18.31 7.50 -6.56
CA HIS A 51 19.59 6.86 -6.26
C HIS A 51 19.51 5.99 -5.00
N HIS A 52 18.78 6.42 -3.96
CA HIS A 52 18.64 5.67 -2.72
C HIS A 52 17.95 4.31 -2.93
N LEU A 53 17.07 4.18 -3.94
CA LEU A 53 16.43 2.89 -4.24
C LEU A 53 17.42 1.84 -4.75
N LYS A 54 18.48 2.27 -5.45
CA LYS A 54 19.52 1.36 -5.97
C LYS A 54 20.45 0.85 -4.87
N GLU A 55 20.52 1.55 -3.74
CA GLU A 55 21.38 1.21 -2.61
C GLU A 55 20.74 0.13 -1.70
N ILE A 56 19.45 -0.18 -1.90
CA ILE A 56 18.73 -1.19 -1.13
C ILE A 56 19.26 -2.59 -1.51
N SER A 57 19.91 -3.26 -0.55
CA SER A 57 20.55 -4.56 -0.74
C SER A 57 19.78 -5.73 -0.10
N CYS A 58 18.76 -5.47 0.70
CA CYS A 58 17.92 -6.52 1.28
C CYS A 58 16.79 -6.96 0.31
N PRO A 59 16.20 -8.15 0.51
CA PRO A 59 14.98 -8.52 -0.19
C PRO A 59 13.85 -7.52 0.08
N VAL A 60 13.12 -7.14 -0.97
CA VAL A 60 11.99 -6.19 -0.88
C VAL A 60 10.72 -6.77 -1.50
N LEU A 61 9.62 -6.73 -0.75
CA LEU A 61 8.27 -6.93 -1.27
C LEU A 61 7.62 -5.57 -1.53
N ILE A 62 7.34 -5.30 -2.80
CA ILE A 62 6.58 -4.11 -3.23
C ILE A 62 5.13 -4.54 -3.41
N MET A 63 4.19 -3.93 -2.68
CA MET A 63 2.77 -4.23 -2.79
C MET A 63 2.02 -3.04 -3.38
N HIS A 64 1.11 -3.32 -4.31
CA HIS A 64 0.26 -2.29 -4.89
C HIS A 64 -1.13 -2.84 -5.20
N CYS A 65 -2.17 -2.04 -4.96
CA CYS A 65 -3.52 -2.41 -5.34
C CYS A 65 -3.79 -1.93 -6.77
N ARG A 66 -4.26 -2.82 -7.64
CA ARG A 66 -4.57 -2.46 -9.03
C ARG A 66 -5.63 -1.37 -9.19
N TYR A 67 -6.44 -1.15 -8.15
CA TYR A 67 -7.50 -0.14 -8.15
C TYR A 67 -7.16 1.06 -7.25
N ASP A 68 -5.89 1.25 -6.86
CA ASP A 68 -5.48 2.43 -6.11
C ASP A 68 -5.67 3.71 -6.95
N ARG A 69 -6.37 4.70 -6.39
CA ARG A 69 -6.57 6.03 -7.01
C ARG A 69 -5.61 7.10 -6.46
N VAL A 70 -4.96 6.82 -5.34
CA VAL A 70 -4.11 7.78 -4.60
C VAL A 70 -2.67 7.70 -5.07
N VAL A 71 -2.16 6.48 -5.27
CA VAL A 71 -0.77 6.25 -5.70
C VAL A 71 -0.75 5.56 -7.06
N PRO A 72 -0.08 6.11 -8.09
CA PRO A 72 0.00 5.46 -9.40
C PRO A 72 0.77 4.13 -9.36
N ALA A 73 0.31 3.15 -10.15
CA ALA A 73 0.94 1.83 -10.24
C ALA A 73 2.38 1.89 -10.76
N GLU A 74 2.67 2.89 -11.58
CA GLU A 74 3.99 3.17 -12.14
C GLU A 74 5.06 3.30 -11.06
N HIS A 75 4.70 3.80 -9.87
CA HIS A 75 5.64 3.93 -8.75
C HIS A 75 6.15 2.55 -8.29
N ALA A 76 5.27 1.55 -8.19
CA ALA A 76 5.64 0.19 -7.80
C ALA A 76 6.54 -0.46 -8.85
N PHE A 77 6.21 -0.32 -10.13
CA PHE A 77 7.04 -0.85 -11.21
C PHE A 77 8.36 -0.11 -11.38
N HIS A 78 8.40 1.20 -11.11
CA HIS A 78 9.64 1.96 -11.10
C HIS A 78 10.56 1.50 -9.97
N ALA A 79 10.03 1.32 -8.75
CA ALA A 79 10.79 0.76 -7.63
C ALA A 79 11.35 -0.64 -7.94
N LYS A 80 10.55 -1.53 -8.55
CA LYS A 80 10.99 -2.87 -8.99
C LYS A 80 12.16 -2.85 -9.96
N LYS A 81 12.22 -1.86 -10.85
CA LYS A 81 13.31 -1.70 -11.82
C LYS A 81 14.61 -1.26 -11.16
N LEU A 82 14.52 -0.53 -10.04
CA LEU A 82 15.68 0.07 -9.38
C LEU A 82 16.22 -0.78 -8.22
N ILE A 83 15.35 -1.49 -7.50
CA ILE A 83 15.73 -2.31 -6.35
C ILE A 83 16.11 -3.72 -6.83
N PRO A 84 17.37 -4.17 -6.71
CA PRO A 84 17.84 -5.44 -7.29
C PRO A 84 17.06 -6.67 -6.81
N PHE A 85 16.86 -6.79 -5.49
CA PHE A 85 16.24 -7.96 -4.86
C PHE A 85 14.78 -7.74 -4.50
N SER A 86 14.01 -7.19 -5.44
CA SER A 86 12.60 -6.88 -5.23
C SER A 86 11.64 -7.85 -5.94
N GLU A 87 10.47 -8.08 -5.37
CA GLU A 87 9.30 -8.64 -6.05
C GLU A 87 8.11 -7.67 -5.98
N VAL A 88 7.20 -7.73 -6.96
CA VAL A 88 5.96 -6.95 -6.95
C VAL A 88 4.77 -7.89 -6.76
N TYR A 89 3.92 -7.59 -5.79
CA TYR A 89 2.62 -8.22 -5.60
C TYR A 89 1.51 -7.22 -5.89
N GLN A 90 0.74 -7.50 -6.95
CA GLN A 90 -0.41 -6.69 -7.33
C GLN A 90 -1.67 -7.29 -6.68
N ALA A 91 -2.19 -6.62 -5.66
CA ALA A 91 -3.39 -7.06 -4.95
C ALA A 91 -4.66 -6.70 -5.72
N ASP A 92 -5.67 -7.56 -5.60
CA ASP A 92 -7.04 -7.35 -6.10
C ASP A 92 -8.00 -6.82 -5.00
N SER A 93 -7.43 -6.14 -3.99
CA SER A 93 -8.20 -5.43 -2.95
C SER A 93 -9.05 -4.32 -3.56
N TRP A 94 -9.97 -3.71 -2.79
CA TRP A 94 -10.92 -2.74 -3.33
C TRP A 94 -10.29 -1.38 -3.64
N GLY A 95 -9.12 -1.02 -3.10
CA GLY A 95 -8.49 0.29 -3.34
C GLY A 95 -7.20 0.52 -2.54
N HIS A 96 -6.88 1.78 -2.26
CA HIS A 96 -5.64 2.25 -1.62
C HIS A 96 -5.37 1.61 -0.25
N LEU A 97 -6.41 1.41 0.57
CA LEU A 97 -6.30 0.75 1.88
C LEU A 97 -6.21 -0.77 1.67
N ILE A 98 -5.08 -1.20 1.11
CA ILE A 98 -4.85 -2.54 0.54
C ILE A 98 -5.08 -3.69 1.53
N TRP A 99 -4.95 -3.42 2.84
CA TRP A 99 -5.14 -4.40 3.92
C TRP A 99 -6.60 -4.56 4.36
N LEU A 100 -7.53 -3.74 3.86
CA LEU A 100 -8.96 -3.82 4.17
C LEU A 100 -9.71 -4.63 3.11
N GLY A 101 -10.95 -5.01 3.45
CA GLY A 101 -11.84 -5.75 2.59
C GLY A 101 -11.52 -7.24 2.50
N THR A 102 -12.23 -7.90 1.59
CA THR A 102 -12.21 -9.35 1.37
C THR A 102 -10.81 -9.93 1.15
N GLU A 103 -9.91 -9.17 0.51
CA GLU A 103 -8.53 -9.58 0.21
C GLU A 103 -7.51 -9.22 1.31
N GLY A 104 -7.93 -8.56 2.40
CA GLY A 104 -7.03 -8.13 3.48
C GLY A 104 -6.25 -9.28 4.11
N LYS A 105 -6.88 -10.45 4.22
CA LYS A 105 -6.23 -11.68 4.72
C LYS A 105 -5.16 -12.18 3.74
N SER A 106 -5.46 -12.22 2.44
CA SER A 106 -4.52 -12.62 1.38
C SER A 106 -3.30 -11.70 1.35
N VAL A 107 -3.53 -10.38 1.44
CA VAL A 107 -2.50 -9.34 1.54
C VAL A 107 -1.60 -9.57 2.75
N SER A 108 -2.19 -9.78 3.93
CA SER A 108 -1.43 -10.06 5.16
C SER A 108 -0.61 -11.36 5.06
N GLN A 109 -1.18 -12.41 4.47
CA GLN A 109 -0.48 -13.68 4.25
C GLN A 109 0.71 -13.55 3.31
N LYS A 110 0.61 -12.74 2.24
CA LYS A 110 1.75 -12.47 1.35
C LYS A 110 2.91 -11.82 2.10
N VAL A 111 2.62 -10.83 2.96
CA VAL A 111 3.65 -10.20 3.82
C VAL A 111 4.30 -11.22 4.74
N ILE A 112 3.49 -12.02 5.46
CA ILE A 112 4.01 -13.03 6.40
C ILE A 112 4.86 -14.07 5.66
N SER A 113 4.40 -14.54 4.51
CA SER A 113 5.13 -15.51 3.69
C SER A 113 6.48 -14.94 3.25
N PHE A 114 6.50 -13.71 2.75
CA PHE A 114 7.72 -13.04 2.32
C PHE A 114 8.72 -12.92 3.48
N LEU A 115 8.28 -12.42 4.63
CA LEU A 115 9.15 -12.27 5.81
C LEU A 115 9.73 -13.60 6.31
N LYS A 116 8.97 -14.69 6.23
CA LYS A 116 9.44 -16.03 6.61
C LYS A 116 10.51 -16.55 5.65
N THR A 117 10.35 -16.30 4.35
CA THR A 117 11.33 -16.73 3.34
C THR A 117 12.64 -15.95 3.40
N THR A 118 12.65 -14.77 4.01
CA THR A 118 13.83 -13.89 4.08
C THR A 118 14.54 -13.91 5.44
N SER A 119 13.98 -14.57 6.46
CA SER A 119 14.54 -14.64 7.82
C SER A 119 15.56 -15.79 8.01
N SER A 120 16.38 -16.10 6.99
CA SER A 120 17.43 -17.13 7.08
C SER A 120 18.78 -16.56 7.51
#